data_AF-A0A970RCM6-F1
#
_entry.id   AF-A0A970RCM6-F1
#
_cell.length_a   1.000
_cell.length_b   1.000
_cell.length_c   1.000
_cell.angle_alpha   90.00
_cell.angle_beta   90.00
_cell.angle_gamma   90.00
#
_symmetry.space_group_name_H-M   'P 1'
#
loop_
_entity.id
_entity.type
_entity.pdbx_description
1 polymer ?
#
loop_
_entity_poly.entity_id
_entity_poly.type
_entity_poly.pdbx_seq_one_letter_code
_entity_poly.pdbx_strand_id
1 'polypeptide(L)'
;DSEDDANAAILAGRIKDGNVVVIRYEGPKGGPGMREMYRAMKYLYGMGLNKTTALVTDGRFSGTNNGCFVGHISPEAAEGGPLAVVQDGDKITIDVIRGILHLHVSDGQMKERFAAWKKPEPKITKGHLALYAKLASSASKGAVVRAD
;
A
#
# COMPACT_ATOMS: atom_id res chain seq x y z
N ASP A 1 -0.86 5.64 6.96
CA ASP A 1 -1.88 5.48 5.90
C ASP A 1 -1.68 6.51 4.78
N SER A 2 -0.43 6.71 4.38
CA SER A 2 0.02 7.54 3.25
C SER A 2 1.54 7.37 3.10
N GLU A 3 2.12 7.77 1.96
CA GLU A 3 3.58 7.87 1.81
C GLU A 3 4.19 8.82 2.86
N ASP A 4 3.51 9.92 3.18
CA ASP A 4 4.02 10.93 4.11
C ASP A 4 4.11 10.42 5.55
N ASP A 5 3.13 9.62 6.01
CA ASP A 5 3.19 8.94 7.30
C ASP A 5 4.34 7.94 7.35
N ALA A 6 4.53 7.17 6.27
CA ALA A 6 5.60 6.19 6.18
C ALA A 6 6.97 6.89 6.22
N ASN A 7 7.12 7.98 5.47
CA ASN A 7 8.33 8.82 5.49
C ASN A 7 8.63 9.33 6.90
N ALA A 8 7.62 9.85 7.60
CA ALA A 8 7.78 10.33 8.97
C ALA A 8 8.20 9.21 9.94
N ALA A 9 7.60 8.02 9.83
CA ALA A 9 7.95 6.88 10.67
C ALA A 9 9.37 6.34 10.42
N ILE A 10 9.79 6.30 9.15
CA ILE A 10 11.15 5.92 8.75
C ILE A 10 12.14 6.92 9.35
N LEU A 11 11.98 8.21 9.07
CA LEU A 11 12.89 9.27 9.54
C LEU A 11 12.95 9.39 11.07
N ALA A 12 11.85 9.05 11.77
CA ALA A 12 11.80 8.99 13.23
C ALA A 12 12.46 7.71 13.81
N GLY A 13 13.03 6.83 12.97
CA GLY A 13 13.69 5.60 13.42
C GLY A 13 12.75 4.53 13.96
N ARG A 14 11.46 4.58 13.64
CA ARG A 14 10.48 3.59 14.12
C ARG A 14 10.56 2.27 13.36
N ILE A 15 11.02 2.29 12.11
CA ILE A 15 11.19 1.10 11.28
C ILE A 15 12.50 0.41 11.63
N LYS A 16 12.45 -0.92 11.80
CA LYS A 16 13.58 -1.79 12.19
C LYS A 16 13.75 -2.94 11.20
N ASP A 17 14.89 -3.63 11.30
CA ASP A 17 15.15 -4.86 10.55
C ASP A 17 14.01 -5.88 10.73
N GLY A 18 13.66 -6.56 9.64
CA GLY A 18 12.56 -7.52 9.56
C GLY A 18 11.16 -6.91 9.44
N ASN A 19 11.02 -5.58 9.49
CA ASN A 19 9.71 -4.94 9.31
C ASN A 19 9.26 -4.99 7.85
N VAL A 20 7.95 -5.19 7.65
CA VAL A 20 7.25 -4.98 6.39
C VAL A 20 6.45 -3.70 6.52
N VAL A 21 6.86 -2.65 5.82
CA VAL A 21 6.20 -1.35 5.84
C VAL A 21 5.05 -1.37 4.82
N VAL A 22 3.83 -1.28 5.31
CA VAL A 22 2.62 -1.23 4.48
C VAL A 22 2.21 0.22 4.26
N ILE A 23 2.25 0.65 3.00
CA ILE A 23 1.76 1.97 2.58
C ILE A 23 0.47 1.76 1.80
N ARG A 24 -0.66 2.11 2.38
CA ARG A 24 -1.99 1.87 1.81
C ARG A 24 -2.78 3.16 1.59
N TYR A 25 -3.85 3.07 0.80
CA TYR A 25 -4.62 4.22 0.32
C TYR A 25 -3.80 5.13 -0.61
N GLU A 26 -2.92 4.50 -1.39
CA GLU A 26 -2.11 5.12 -2.44
C GLU A 26 -2.44 4.51 -3.82
N GLY A 27 -3.46 3.67 -3.90
CA GLY A 27 -3.97 3.06 -5.13
C GLY A 27 -4.69 4.02 -6.08
N PRO A 28 -5.23 3.52 -7.20
CA PRO A 28 -5.97 4.33 -8.18
C PRO A 28 -7.04 5.22 -7.56
N LYS A 29 -7.86 4.68 -6.66
CA LYS A 29 -8.96 5.42 -6.03
C LYS A 29 -8.55 6.05 -4.70
N GLY A 30 -7.73 5.38 -3.92
CA GLY A 30 -7.31 5.83 -2.59
C GLY A 30 -6.35 7.02 -2.60
N GLY A 31 -5.46 7.09 -3.61
CA GLY A 31 -4.50 8.17 -3.78
C GLY A 31 -5.15 9.55 -3.89
N PRO A 32 -6.02 9.79 -4.90
CA PRO A 32 -6.24 9.04 -6.15
C PRO A 32 -5.11 9.22 -7.17
N GLY A 33 -5.12 8.41 -8.24
CA GLY A 33 -4.16 8.51 -9.35
C GLY A 33 -2.95 7.57 -9.23
N MET A 34 -2.90 6.74 -8.18
CA MET A 34 -1.87 5.73 -7.99
C MET A 34 -0.45 6.31 -8.11
N ARG A 35 -0.14 7.32 -7.28
CA ARG A 35 1.10 8.10 -7.39
C ARG A 35 2.34 7.21 -7.31
N GLU A 36 3.39 7.61 -8.02
CA GLU A 36 4.70 7.00 -7.86
C GLU A 36 5.37 7.50 -6.58
N MET A 37 5.64 6.56 -5.68
CA MET A 37 6.35 6.81 -4.43
C MET A 37 7.83 6.50 -4.61
N TYR A 38 8.69 7.39 -4.11
CA TYR A 38 10.14 7.27 -4.23
C TYR A 38 10.84 7.53 -2.89
N ARG A 39 10.23 8.39 -2.05
CA ARG A 39 10.90 8.94 -0.87
C ARG A 39 11.11 7.86 0.19
N ALA A 40 10.08 7.04 0.44
CA ALA A 40 10.16 5.95 1.42
C ALA A 40 11.31 4.98 1.10
N MET A 41 11.49 4.60 -0.16
CA MET A 41 12.60 3.73 -0.59
C MET A 41 13.97 4.37 -0.34
N LYS A 42 14.12 5.66 -0.64
CA LYS A 42 15.40 6.36 -0.42
C LYS A 42 15.70 6.59 1.04
N TYR A 43 14.69 6.83 1.87
CA TYR A 43 14.89 6.94 3.31
C TYR A 43 15.32 5.59 3.91
N LEU A 44 14.69 4.49 3.53
CA LEU A 44 15.13 3.15 3.96
C LEU A 44 16.57 2.86 3.52
N TYR A 45 16.95 3.21 2.29
CA TYR A 45 18.32 3.08 1.82
C TYR A 45 19.30 3.93 2.64
N GLY A 46 18.98 5.21 2.87
CA GLY A 46 19.82 6.12 3.67
C GLY A 46 19.98 5.67 5.12
N MET A 47 19.02 4.91 5.64
CA MET A 47 19.07 4.31 6.98
C MET A 47 19.69 2.90 7.01
N GLY A 48 20.15 2.38 5.87
CA GLY A 48 20.73 1.04 5.76
C GLY A 48 19.72 -0.11 5.90
N LEU A 49 18.41 0.19 5.84
CA LEU A 49 17.32 -0.78 6.06
C LEU A 49 16.80 -1.42 4.76
N ASN A 50 17.31 -1.02 3.60
CA ASN A 50 16.76 -1.43 2.30
C ASN A 50 16.87 -2.94 2.00
N LYS A 51 17.82 -3.65 2.64
CA LYS A 51 18.01 -5.10 2.47
C LYS A 51 17.38 -5.94 3.58
N THR A 52 16.96 -5.31 4.67
CA THR A 52 16.44 -5.97 5.87
C THR A 52 14.97 -5.66 6.11
N THR A 53 14.37 -4.79 5.30
CA THR A 53 12.94 -4.45 5.32
C THR A 53 12.30 -4.67 3.96
N ALA A 54 10.97 -4.71 3.94
CA ALA A 54 10.19 -4.72 2.71
C ALA A 54 9.16 -3.60 2.70
N LEU A 55 8.74 -3.18 1.50
CA LEU A 55 7.59 -2.28 1.31
C LEU A 55 6.48 -2.98 0.54
N VAL A 56 5.24 -2.80 0.99
CA VAL A 56 4.04 -3.31 0.31
C VAL A 56 3.05 -2.16 0.13
N THR A 57 2.49 -2.01 -1.07
CA THR A 57 1.55 -0.93 -1.35
C THR A 57 0.52 -1.25 -2.42
N ASP A 58 -0.68 -0.68 -2.29
CA ASP A 58 -1.67 -0.59 -3.36
C ASP A 58 -1.32 0.48 -4.42
N GLY A 59 -0.33 1.33 -4.17
CA GLY A 59 0.25 2.31 -5.10
C GLY A 59 1.40 1.78 -5.95
N ARG A 60 2.34 2.66 -6.32
CA ARG A 60 3.49 2.36 -7.19
C ARG A 60 4.79 2.90 -6.63
N PHE A 61 5.90 2.32 -7.09
CA PHE A 61 7.25 2.73 -6.76
C PHE A 61 7.99 3.25 -8.00
N SER A 62 8.89 4.21 -7.81
CA SER A 62 9.76 4.75 -8.87
C SER A 62 11.23 4.43 -8.63
N GLY A 63 11.95 4.01 -9.68
CA GLY A 63 13.40 3.88 -9.70
C GLY A 63 13.97 2.46 -9.68
N THR A 64 15.30 2.36 -9.61
CA THR A 64 16.01 1.09 -9.50
C THR A 64 15.82 0.51 -8.10
N ASN A 65 15.09 -0.60 -8.03
CA ASN A 65 14.77 -1.28 -6.78
C ASN A 65 16.03 -1.92 -6.19
N ASN A 66 16.47 -1.45 -5.03
CA ASN A 66 17.53 -2.06 -4.24
C ASN A 66 16.97 -2.56 -2.90
N GLY A 67 16.00 -3.48 -2.96
CA GLY A 67 15.23 -3.99 -1.82
C GLY A 67 14.03 -4.82 -2.25
N CYS A 68 13.23 -5.29 -1.29
CA CYS A 68 12.01 -6.06 -1.55
C CYS A 68 10.78 -5.13 -1.54
N PHE A 69 10.27 -4.79 -2.73
CA PHE A 69 9.15 -3.85 -2.88
C PHE A 69 8.04 -4.47 -3.71
N VAL A 70 6.82 -4.46 -3.18
CA VAL A 70 5.63 -5.04 -3.83
C VAL A 70 4.59 -3.94 -4.02
N GLY A 71 4.35 -3.55 -5.26
CA GLY A 71 3.33 -2.55 -5.63
C GLY A 71 2.08 -3.18 -6.21
N HIS A 72 1.13 -2.33 -6.59
CA HIS A 72 -0.08 -2.68 -7.34
C HIS A 72 -1.00 -3.68 -6.62
N ILE A 73 -0.90 -3.79 -5.29
CA ILE A 73 -1.74 -4.71 -4.53
C ILE A 73 -3.21 -4.41 -4.79
N SER A 74 -3.93 -5.45 -5.19
CA SER A 74 -5.30 -5.41 -5.65
C SER A 74 -6.12 -6.53 -4.98
N PRO A 75 -7.35 -6.26 -4.52
CA PRO A 75 -8.02 -4.96 -4.47
C PRO A 75 -7.27 -3.95 -3.59
N GLU A 76 -7.33 -2.66 -3.94
CA GLU A 76 -6.68 -1.60 -3.16
C GLU A 76 -7.40 -1.39 -1.81
N ALA A 77 -6.74 -0.73 -0.85
CA ALA A 77 -7.32 -0.54 0.47
C ALA A 77 -8.60 0.32 0.43
N ALA A 78 -8.67 1.31 -0.47
CA ALA A 78 -9.87 2.15 -0.63
C ALA A 78 -11.10 1.37 -1.13
N GLU A 79 -10.91 0.19 -1.72
CA GLU A 79 -11.97 -0.69 -2.19
C GLU A 79 -12.20 -1.90 -1.25
N GLY A 80 -11.64 -1.86 -0.03
CA GLY A 80 -11.82 -2.92 0.97
C GLY A 80 -11.00 -4.18 0.70
N GLY A 81 -9.87 -4.06 -0.02
CA GLY A 81 -8.92 -5.16 -0.13
C GLY A 81 -8.23 -5.51 1.20
N PRO A 82 -7.53 -6.65 1.29
CA PRO A 82 -6.88 -7.09 2.55
C PRO A 82 -5.94 -6.07 3.19
N LEU A 83 -5.27 -5.22 2.40
CA LEU A 83 -4.43 -4.13 2.94
C LEU A 83 -5.19 -3.15 3.83
N ALA A 84 -6.49 -2.97 3.61
CA ALA A 84 -7.33 -2.03 4.36
C ALA A 84 -7.41 -2.35 5.87
N VAL A 85 -7.17 -3.60 6.24
CA VAL A 85 -7.33 -4.11 7.61
C VAL A 85 -6.04 -4.68 8.21
N VAL A 86 -4.90 -4.52 7.53
CA VAL A 86 -3.58 -4.79 8.13
C VAL A 86 -3.39 -3.90 9.36
N GLN A 87 -2.82 -4.47 10.42
CA GLN A 87 -2.49 -3.81 11.67
C GLN A 87 -1.00 -4.01 11.99
N ASP A 88 -0.42 -3.06 12.72
CA ASP A 88 0.96 -3.19 13.18
C ASP A 88 1.15 -4.47 14.01
N GLY A 89 2.20 -5.22 13.69
CA GLY A 89 2.49 -6.52 14.32
C GLY A 89 1.96 -7.74 13.55
N ASP A 90 1.12 -7.56 12.53
CA ASP A 90 0.75 -8.67 11.64
C ASP A 90 1.98 -9.20 10.88
N LYS A 91 2.04 -10.53 10.73
CA LYS A 91 3.09 -11.18 9.95
C LYS A 91 2.71 -11.18 8.47
N ILE A 92 3.65 -10.78 7.62
CA ILE A 92 3.53 -10.83 6.17
C ILE A 92 4.68 -11.65 5.60
N THR A 93 4.37 -12.66 4.78
CA THR A 93 5.36 -13.40 4.00
C THR A 93 5.40 -12.87 2.57
N ILE A 94 6.60 -12.59 2.09
CA ILE A 94 6.88 -12.28 0.70
C ILE A 94 7.83 -13.36 0.17
N ASP A 95 7.31 -14.27 -0.65
CA ASP A 95 8.09 -15.28 -1.34
C ASP A 95 8.16 -14.91 -2.82
N VAL A 96 9.29 -14.34 -3.21
CA VAL A 96 9.52 -13.88 -4.59
C VAL A 96 9.64 -15.06 -5.56
N ILE A 97 10.16 -16.19 -5.12
CA ILE A 97 10.37 -17.37 -5.97
C ILE A 97 9.04 -18.02 -6.31
N ARG A 98 8.13 -18.11 -5.34
CA ARG A 98 6.80 -18.68 -5.53
C ARG A 98 5.76 -17.64 -5.97
N GLY A 99 6.11 -16.35 -5.97
CA GLY A 99 5.17 -15.27 -6.28
C GLY A 99 4.07 -15.11 -5.24
N ILE A 100 4.37 -15.37 -3.96
CA ILE A 100 3.39 -15.33 -2.87
C ILE A 100 3.57 -14.06 -2.04
N LEU A 101 2.48 -13.33 -1.83
CA LEU A 101 2.32 -12.35 -0.77
C LEU A 101 1.21 -12.84 0.16
N HIS A 102 1.54 -13.15 1.41
CA HIS A 102 0.60 -13.74 2.35
C HIS A 102 0.54 -12.94 3.66
N LEU A 103 -0.66 -12.52 4.03
CA LEU A 103 -0.96 -11.92 5.33
C LEU A 103 -1.42 -13.03 6.28
N HIS A 104 -0.66 -13.26 7.35
CA HIS A 104 -0.94 -14.32 8.34
C HIS A 104 -1.98 -13.86 9.36
N VAL A 105 -3.19 -13.56 8.89
CA VAL A 105 -4.34 -13.22 9.72
C VAL A 105 -5.44 -14.22 9.39
N SER A 106 -6.02 -14.83 10.43
CA SER A 106 -7.07 -15.84 10.24
C SER A 106 -8.34 -15.24 9.63
N ASP A 107 -9.13 -16.06 8.95
CA ASP A 107 -10.41 -15.62 8.38
C ASP A 107 -11.36 -15.01 9.42
N GLY A 108 -11.33 -15.51 10.66
CA GLY A 108 -12.11 -14.96 11.77
C GLY A 108 -11.70 -13.53 12.10
N GLN A 109 -10.40 -13.29 12.29
CA GLN A 109 -9.86 -11.95 12.54
C GLN A 109 -10.07 -11.01 11.35
N MET A 110 -9.93 -11.51 10.12
CA MET A 110 -10.21 -10.72 8.92
C MET A 110 -11.67 -10.26 8.90
N LYS A 111 -12.63 -11.15 9.19
CA LYS A 111 -14.05 -10.79 9.28
C LYS A 111 -14.32 -9.74 10.36
N GLU A 112 -13.76 -9.92 11.55
CA GLU A 112 -13.91 -8.96 12.65
C GLU A 112 -13.36 -7.58 12.29
N ARG A 113 -12.16 -7.53 11.69
CA ARG A 113 -11.54 -6.27 11.28
C ARG A 113 -12.31 -5.59 10.16
N PHE A 114 -12.83 -6.34 9.19
CA PHE A 114 -13.68 -5.77 8.14
C PHE A 114 -15.03 -5.29 8.66
N ALA A 115 -15.60 -5.94 9.69
CA ALA A 115 -16.83 -5.46 10.33
C ALA A 115 -16.62 -4.11 11.03
N ALA A 116 -15.42 -3.85 11.55
CA ALA A 116 -15.03 -2.57 12.13
C ALA A 116 -14.51 -1.54 11.11
N TRP A 117 -14.14 -1.98 9.90
CA TRP A 117 -13.52 -1.14 8.90
C TRP A 117 -14.53 -0.14 8.31
N LYS A 118 -14.12 1.12 8.29
CA LYS A 118 -14.84 2.20 7.63
C LYS A 118 -13.98 2.71 6.49
N LYS A 119 -14.52 2.70 5.27
CA LYS A 119 -13.86 3.29 4.11
C LYS A 119 -13.52 4.75 4.42
N PRO A 120 -12.25 5.17 4.35
CA PRO A 120 -11.88 6.56 4.59
C PRO A 120 -12.54 7.51 3.58
N GLU A 121 -12.80 8.74 4.01
CA GLU A 121 -13.28 9.78 3.13
C GLU A 121 -12.27 10.06 1.99
N PRO A 122 -12.73 10.34 0.76
CA PRO A 122 -11.83 10.68 -0.34
C PRO A 122 -10.99 11.92 -0.02
N LYS A 123 -9.67 11.82 -0.19
CA LYS A 123 -8.73 12.95 -0.02
C LYS A 123 -9.06 14.14 -0.94
N ILE A 124 -9.63 13.84 -2.12
CA ILE A 124 -10.01 14.84 -3.13
C ILE A 124 -11.44 14.57 -3.57
N THR A 125 -12.33 15.54 -3.37
CA THR A 125 -13.78 15.40 -3.59
C THR A 125 -14.30 16.10 -4.85
N LYS A 126 -13.47 16.93 -5.51
CA LYS A 126 -13.84 17.70 -6.72
C LYS A 126 -12.76 17.63 -7.81
N GLY A 127 -13.13 17.96 -9.03
CA GLY A 127 -12.22 18.02 -10.19
C GLY A 127 -11.83 16.66 -10.76
N HIS A 128 -10.81 16.64 -11.62
CA HIS A 128 -10.41 15.47 -12.40
C HIS A 128 -9.99 14.26 -11.55
N LEU A 129 -9.29 14.48 -10.44
CA LEU A 129 -8.88 13.38 -9.56
C LEU A 129 -10.06 12.75 -8.82
N ALA A 130 -11.09 13.53 -8.48
CA ALA A 130 -12.33 12.98 -7.93
C ALA A 130 -13.13 12.20 -8.98
N LEU A 131 -13.13 12.64 -10.24
CA LEU A 131 -13.71 11.87 -11.35
C LEU A 131 -12.93 10.56 -11.57
N TYR A 132 -11.60 10.63 -11.60
CA TYR A 132 -10.73 9.47 -11.73
C TYR A 132 -10.98 8.46 -10.60
N ALA A 133 -11.03 8.90 -9.34
CA ALA A 133 -11.28 8.02 -8.20
C ALA A 133 -12.62 7.27 -8.29
N LYS A 134 -13.62 7.84 -8.96
CA LYS A 134 -14.92 7.20 -9.17
C LYS A 134 -14.88 6.16 -10.29
N LEU A 135 -14.17 6.45 -11.37
CA LEU A 135 -14.23 5.71 -12.64
C LEU A 135 -13.05 4.77 -12.88
N ALA A 136 -11.95 4.93 -12.17
CA ALA A 136 -10.76 4.10 -12.35
C ALA A 136 -11.05 2.65 -11.95
N SER A 137 -10.65 1.71 -12.79
CA SER A 137 -10.63 0.30 -12.47
C SER A 137 -9.46 -0.04 -11.51
N SER A 138 -9.45 -1.27 -10.99
CA SER A 138 -8.32 -1.78 -10.19
C SER A 138 -6.99 -1.71 -10.97
N ALA A 139 -5.89 -1.55 -10.24
CA ALA A 139 -4.54 -1.63 -10.82
C ALA A 139 -4.28 -2.96 -11.56
N SER A 140 -4.85 -4.08 -11.07
CA SER A 140 -4.81 -5.39 -11.76
C SER A 140 -5.44 -5.38 -13.17
N LYS A 141 -6.30 -4.40 -13.46
CA LYS A 141 -6.94 -4.18 -14.78
C LYS A 141 -6.33 -3.01 -15.53
N GLY A 142 -5.15 -2.53 -15.11
CA GLY A 142 -4.44 -1.40 -15.73
C GLY A 142 -4.92 -0.02 -15.29
N ALA A 143 -5.74 0.07 -14.23
CA ALA A 143 -6.27 1.34 -13.73
C ALA A 143 -6.98 2.20 -14.79
N VAL A 144 -7.57 1.55 -15.81
CA VAL A 144 -8.29 2.21 -16.90
C VAL A 144 -9.52 2.95 -16.38
N VAL A 145 -9.81 4.11 -16.96
CA VAL A 145 -11.04 4.87 -16.69
C VAL A 145 -12.17 4.25 -17.49
N ARG A 146 -13.21 3.81 -16.78
CA ARG A 146 -14.40 3.17 -17.36
C ARG A 146 -15.61 4.09 -17.20
N ALA A 147 -16.31 4.33 -18.30
CA ALA A 147 -17.50 5.17 -18.36
C ALA A 147 -18.74 4.36 -18.81
N ASP A 148 -18.61 3.04 -18.90
CA ASP A 148 -19.67 2.06 -19.19
C ASP A 148 -20.55 1.76 -17.98
#